data_AF-A0A101IQW7-F1
#
_entry.id   AF-A0A101IQW7-F1
#
_cell.length_a   1.000
_cell.length_b   1.000
_cell.length_c   1.000
_cell.angle_alpha   90.00
_cell.angle_beta   90.00
_cell.angle_gamma   90.00
#
_symmetry.space_group_name_H-M   'P 1'
#
loop_
_entity.id
_entity.type
_entity.pdbx_description
1 polymer ?
#
loop_
_entity_poly.entity_id
_entity_poly.type
_entity_poly.pdbx_seq_one_letter_code
_entity_poly.pdbx_strand_id
1 'polypeptide(L)'
;MPKRTKTGQRKHDNTVLRSAEWYKGQGYKVKADLPGWEKPKKIGGFIPDLIAKKGNKEIVKEIETKDTNKKNKKQQEAFEEYAGKKRSREFKKKII
;
A
#
# COMPACT_ATOMS: atom_id res chain seq x y z
N MET A 1 -7.74 8.06 9.72
CA MET A 1 -6.84 8.65 8.71
C MET A 1 -7.28 10.07 8.43
N PRO A 2 -6.36 11.05 8.28
CA PRO A 2 -6.71 12.41 7.91
C PRO A 2 -7.38 12.42 6.53
N LYS A 3 -8.47 13.18 6.36
CA LYS A 3 -9.18 13.26 5.09
C LYS A 3 -8.35 14.08 4.10
N ARG A 4 -8.03 13.51 2.94
CA ARG A 4 -7.27 14.19 1.87
C ARG A 4 -8.16 15.22 1.15
N THR A 5 -7.54 16.24 0.54
CA THR A 5 -8.26 17.09 -0.43
C THR A 5 -8.69 16.25 -1.63
N LYS A 6 -9.74 16.67 -2.37
CA LYS A 6 -10.22 15.91 -3.54
C LYS A 6 -9.12 15.68 -4.58
N THR A 7 -8.29 16.70 -4.83
CA THR A 7 -7.13 16.62 -5.74
C THR A 7 -6.06 15.65 -5.21
N GLY A 8 -5.75 15.73 -3.91
CA GLY A 8 -4.79 14.82 -3.26
C GLY A 8 -5.25 13.36 -3.30
N GLN A 9 -6.55 13.13 -3.10
CA GLN A 9 -7.16 11.79 -3.19
C GLN A 9 -7.09 11.24 -4.61
N ARG A 10 -7.42 12.04 -5.64
CA ARG A 10 -7.32 11.58 -7.04
C ARG A 10 -5.88 11.23 -7.43
N LYS A 11 -4.90 12.04 -7.03
CA LYS A 11 -3.47 11.76 -7.31
C LYS A 11 -3.00 10.49 -6.61
N HIS A 12 -3.43 10.31 -5.37
CA HIS A 12 -3.22 9.10 -4.58
C HIS A 12 -3.77 7.87 -5.32
N ASP A 13 -5.07 7.86 -5.61
CA ASP A 13 -5.75 6.70 -6.18
C ASP A 13 -5.20 6.32 -7.55
N ASN A 14 -4.88 7.32 -8.40
CA ASN A 14 -4.20 7.09 -9.67
C ASN A 14 -2.81 6.44 -9.49
N THR A 15 -2.09 6.80 -8.43
CA THR A 15 -0.77 6.21 -8.15
C THR A 15 -0.89 4.79 -7.61
N VAL A 16 -1.93 4.51 -6.81
CA VAL A 16 -2.26 3.15 -6.34
C VAL A 16 -2.60 2.28 -7.54
N LEU A 17 -3.45 2.78 -8.44
CA LEU A 17 -3.87 2.06 -9.65
C LEU A 17 -2.67 1.71 -10.54
N ARG A 18 -1.83 2.69 -10.87
CA ARG A 18 -0.62 2.46 -11.69
C ARG A 18 0.33 1.47 -11.03
N SER A 19 0.46 1.49 -9.70
CA SER A 19 1.26 0.50 -8.97
C SER A 19 0.64 -0.90 -9.04
N ALA A 20 -0.68 -0.99 -8.91
CA ALA A 20 -1.42 -2.24 -8.96
C ALA A 20 -1.30 -2.92 -10.32
N GLU A 21 -1.52 -2.15 -11.39
CA GLU A 21 -1.36 -2.62 -12.77
C GLU A 21 0.08 -3.03 -13.08
N TRP A 22 1.07 -2.27 -12.61
CA TRP A 22 2.47 -2.61 -12.79
C TRP A 22 2.82 -3.97 -12.15
N TYR A 23 2.45 -4.18 -10.88
CA TYR A 23 2.68 -5.48 -10.22
C TYR A 23 1.91 -6.62 -10.89
N LYS A 24 0.66 -6.37 -11.31
CA LYS A 24 -0.15 -7.36 -12.03
C LYS A 24 0.52 -7.77 -13.35
N GLY A 25 1.02 -6.80 -14.12
CA GLY A 25 1.77 -7.05 -15.36
C GLY A 25 3.08 -7.81 -15.16
N GLN A 26 3.68 -7.70 -13.98
CA GLN A 26 4.86 -8.50 -13.58
C GLN A 26 4.50 -9.91 -13.06
N GLY A 27 3.22 -10.30 -13.11
CA GLY A 27 2.73 -11.62 -12.70
C GLY A 27 2.50 -11.76 -11.18
N TYR A 28 2.32 -10.65 -10.45
CA TYR A 28 1.89 -10.70 -9.06
C TYR A 28 0.37 -10.84 -8.97
N LYS A 29 -0.10 -11.56 -7.95
CA LYS A 29 -1.48 -11.46 -7.46
C LYS A 29 -1.60 -10.18 -6.64
N VAL A 30 -2.47 -9.27 -7.04
CA VAL A 30 -2.54 -7.91 -6.46
C VAL A 30 -3.90 -7.67 -5.83
N LYS A 31 -3.88 -7.12 -4.61
CA LYS A 31 -5.03 -6.55 -3.89
C LYS A 31 -4.76 -5.08 -3.66
N ALA A 32 -5.77 -4.22 -3.79
CA ALA A 32 -5.60 -2.77 -3.64
C ALA A 32 -6.82 -2.13 -2.97
N ASP A 33 -6.60 -1.10 -2.16
CA ASP A 33 -7.67 -0.30 -1.56
C ASP A 33 -8.22 0.72 -2.57
N LEU A 34 -8.80 0.20 -3.66
CA LEU A 34 -9.39 0.95 -4.75
C LEU A 34 -10.76 0.36 -5.13
N PRO A 35 -11.69 1.17 -5.65
CA PRO A 35 -12.92 0.65 -6.24
C PRO A 35 -12.62 -0.36 -7.35
N GLY A 36 -13.33 -1.50 -7.34
CA GLY A 36 -13.18 -2.57 -8.34
C GLY A 36 -11.99 -3.52 -8.11
N TRP A 37 -11.20 -3.32 -7.05
CA TRP A 37 -10.12 -4.23 -6.66
C TRP A 37 -10.49 -5.06 -5.44
N GLU A 38 -9.93 -6.27 -5.35
CA GLU A 38 -10.02 -7.05 -4.12
C GLU A 38 -9.28 -6.30 -3.00
N LYS A 39 -9.94 -6.13 -1.85
CA LYS A 39 -9.38 -5.37 -0.73
C LYS A 39 -8.19 -6.11 -0.09
N PRO A 40 -7.12 -5.38 0.29
CA PRO A 40 -6.02 -5.95 1.05
C PRO A 40 -6.46 -6.45 2.43
N LYS A 41 -5.74 -7.46 2.94
CA LYS A 41 -5.91 -7.90 4.33
C LYS A 41 -5.45 -6.79 5.29
N LYS A 42 -6.04 -6.77 6.49
CA LYS A 42 -5.56 -5.92 7.58
C LYS A 42 -4.22 -6.41 8.12
N ILE A 43 -3.32 -5.48 8.44
CA ILE A 43 -2.02 -5.70 9.07
C ILE A 43 -1.91 -4.72 10.24
N GLY A 44 -1.73 -5.23 11.46
CA GLY A 44 -1.66 -4.39 12.66
C GLY A 44 -2.87 -3.46 12.87
N GLY A 45 -4.05 -3.86 12.40
CA GLY A 45 -5.28 -3.06 12.47
C GLY A 45 -5.51 -2.10 11.29
N PHE A 46 -4.54 -1.94 10.39
CA PHE A 46 -4.62 -1.03 9.23
C PHE A 46 -4.75 -1.79 7.91
N ILE A 47 -5.40 -1.18 6.92
CA ILE A 47 -5.49 -1.71 5.55
C ILE A 47 -4.39 -1.02 4.74
N PRO A 48 -3.47 -1.76 4.10
CA PRO A 48 -2.52 -1.15 3.18
C PRO A 48 -3.18 -0.67 1.89
N ASP A 49 -2.57 0.29 1.20
CA ASP A 49 -3.04 0.74 -0.12
C ASP A 49 -2.94 -0.40 -1.15
N LEU A 50 -1.88 -1.22 -1.06
CA LEU A 50 -1.65 -2.33 -1.96
C LEU A 50 -0.86 -3.49 -1.31
N ILE A 51 -1.28 -4.72 -1.63
CA ILE A 51 -0.50 -5.94 -1.39
C ILE A 51 -0.31 -6.67 -2.72
N ALA A 52 0.95 -6.93 -3.08
CA ALA A 52 1.31 -7.73 -4.24
C ALA A 52 2.04 -9.01 -3.81
N LYS A 53 1.60 -10.18 -4.28
CA LYS A 53 2.19 -11.47 -3.95
C LYS A 53 2.60 -12.26 -5.19
N LYS A 54 3.84 -12.77 -5.22
CA LYS A 54 4.35 -13.67 -6.27
C LYS A 54 5.22 -14.76 -5.62
N GLY A 55 4.74 -15.99 -5.65
CA GLY A 55 5.33 -17.09 -4.88
C GLY A 55 5.40 -16.75 -3.39
N ASN A 56 6.61 -16.83 -2.83
CA ASN A 56 6.88 -16.51 -1.42
C ASN A 56 7.07 -15.00 -1.16
N LYS A 57 7.24 -14.19 -2.21
CA LYS A 57 7.43 -12.74 -2.08
C LYS A 57 6.11 -12.03 -1.87
N GLU A 58 6.02 -11.22 -0.82
CA GLU A 58 4.86 -10.37 -0.52
C GLU A 58 5.33 -8.92 -0.33
N ILE A 59 4.77 -8.01 -1.11
CA ILE A 59 5.09 -6.58 -1.05
C ILE A 59 3.87 -5.86 -0.49
N VAL A 60 4.07 -5.17 0.63
CA VAL A 60 3.10 -4.24 1.21
C VAL A 60 3.51 -2.85 0.77
N LYS A 61 2.64 -2.11 0.09
CA LYS A 61 2.97 -0.79 -0.46
C LYS A 61 2.00 0.28 0.00
N GLU A 62 2.58 1.38 0.50
CA GLU A 62 1.87 2.61 0.86
C GLU A 62 2.24 3.74 -0.08
N ILE A 63 1.23 4.53 -0.44
CA ILE A 63 1.34 5.75 -1.21
C ILE A 63 0.88 6.90 -0.32
N GLU A 64 1.81 7.79 0.00
CA GLU A 64 1.51 8.91 0.87
C GLU A 64 1.65 10.23 0.14
N THR A 65 0.78 11.18 0.43
CA THR A 65 1.02 12.57 0.05
C THR A 65 1.93 13.21 1.09
N LYS A 66 2.62 14.31 0.73
CA LYS A 66 3.45 15.08 1.67
C LYS A 66 2.72 15.37 3.00
N ASP A 67 1.42 15.62 2.93
CA ASP A 67 0.58 15.97 4.10
C ASP A 67 0.26 14.79 5.02
N THR A 68 0.24 13.55 4.49
CA THR A 68 -0.13 12.35 5.25
C THR A 68 1.07 11.60 5.81
N ASN A 69 2.25 11.75 5.20
CA ASN A 69 3.45 11.00 5.63
C ASN A 69 3.85 11.21 7.09
N LYS A 70 3.63 12.41 7.63
CA LYS A 70 3.90 12.69 9.06
C LYS A 70 2.80 12.19 10.01
N LYS A 71 1.58 11.94 9.50
CA LYS A 71 0.40 11.66 10.31
C LYS A 71 0.12 10.15 10.50
N ASN A 72 0.76 9.30 9.70
CA ASN A 72 0.48 7.86 9.66
C ASN A 72 1.56 6.99 10.33
N LYS A 73 2.32 7.54 11.30
CA LYS A 73 3.47 6.85 11.91
C LYS A 73 3.14 5.43 12.43
N LYS A 74 2.03 5.26 13.16
CA LYS A 74 1.59 3.95 13.69
C LYS A 74 1.28 2.91 12.61
N GLN A 75 0.73 3.36 11.47
CA GLN A 75 0.46 2.49 10.34
C GLN A 75 1.76 2.04 9.68
N GLN A 76 2.71 2.98 9.49
CA GLN A 76 4.03 2.68 8.93
C GLN A 76 4.78 1.67 9.82
N GLU A 77 4.83 1.91 11.13
CA GLU A 77 5.44 0.99 12.11
C GLU A 77 4.81 -0.41 12.04
N ALA A 78 3.48 -0.50 11.98
CA ALA A 78 2.79 -1.79 11.87
C ALA A 78 3.15 -2.57 10.58
N PHE A 79 3.34 -1.86 9.47
CA PHE A 79 3.69 -2.48 8.20
C PHE A 79 5.18 -2.85 8.13
N GLU A 80 6.06 -2.03 8.70
CA GLU A 80 7.47 -2.33 8.87
C GLU A 80 7.68 -3.56 9.75
N GLU A 81 7.01 -3.63 10.91
CA GLU A 81 7.08 -4.79 11.80
C GLU A 81 6.58 -6.06 11.09
N TYR A 82 5.46 -5.96 10.37
CA TYR A 82 4.90 -7.09 9.63
C TYR A 82 5.84 -7.60 8.52
N ALA A 83 6.51 -6.68 7.82
CA ALA A 83 7.51 -7.02 6.82
C ALA A 83 8.76 -7.64 7.45
N GLY A 84 9.24 -7.07 8.57
CA GLY A 84 10.41 -7.57 9.31
C GLY A 84 10.26 -9.01 9.82
N LYS A 85 9.02 -9.48 10.06
CA LYS A 85 8.74 -10.86 10.51
C LYS A 85 9.16 -11.95 9.51
N LYS A 86 9.32 -11.64 8.22
CA LYS A 86 9.77 -12.62 7.20
C LYS A 86 10.64 -11.96 6.15
N ARG A 87 11.81 -12.56 5.85
CA ARG A 87 12.72 -12.10 4.78
C ARG A 87 12.07 -11.96 3.40
N SER A 88 10.98 -12.69 3.14
CA SER A 88 10.26 -12.64 1.86
C SER A 88 9.19 -11.54 1.80
N ARG A 89 9.00 -10.78 2.88
CA ARG A 89 8.08 -9.65 2.94
C ARG A 89 8.87 -8.35 2.82
N GLU A 90 8.32 -7.41 2.08
CA GLU A 90 8.95 -6.12 1.84
C GLU A 90 7.90 -5.02 2.03
N PHE A 91 8.22 -4.03 2.86
CA PHE A 91 7.42 -2.81 2.99
C PHE A 91 7.99 -1.73 2.08
N LYS A 92 7.15 -1.11 1.24
CA LYS A 92 7.53 -0.03 0.34
C LYS A 92 6.65 1.18 0.58
N LYS A 93 7.29 2.34 0.76
CA LYS A 93 6.62 3.63 0.83
C LYS A 93 6.96 4.47 -0.40
N LYS A 94 5.97 5.11 -1.01
CA LYS A 94 6.15 6.11 -2.06
C LYS A 94 5.47 7.41 -1.67
N ILE A 95 6.22 8.50 -1.65
CA ILE A 95 5.69 9.85 -1.39
C ILE A 95 5.38 10.53 -2.73
N ILE A 96 4.21 11.16 -2.85
CA ILE A 96 3.72 11.88 -4.04
C ILE A 96 3.28 13.31 -3.74
#